data_AF-A5JUW9-F1
#
_entry.id   AF-A5JUW9-F1
#
_cell.length_a   1.000
_cell.length_b   1.000
_cell.length_c   1.000
_cell.angle_alpha   90.00
_cell.angle_beta   90.00
_cell.angle_gamma   90.00
#
_symmetry.space_group_name_H-M   'P 1'
#
loop_
_entity.id
_entity.type
_entity.pdbx_description
1 polymer ?
#
loop_
_entity_poly.entity_id
_entity_poly.type
_entity_poly.pdbx_seq_one_letter_code
_entity_poly.pdbx_strand_id
1 'polypeptide(L)'
;PEPPKEGERRTTHNIIEKRYRSSINDKIIELKDLIMGTDAKMHKSGVLRKAIDYIKYLQQANHKLRQENMVLKLANQKNKLLKGIDLSSLVDNDADLKIDDFNQNVLLMSPPASDSGSQAG
;
A
#
# COMPACT_ATOMS: atom_id res chain seq x y z
N PRO A 1 -48.83 -10.43 17.21
CA PRO A 1 -47.52 -9.94 17.70
C PRO A 1 -47.55 -8.43 17.88
N GLU A 2 -47.57 -7.94 19.12
CA GLU A 2 -47.54 -6.50 19.40
C GLU A 2 -46.22 -5.88 18.93
N PRO A 3 -46.24 -4.66 18.36
CA PRO A 3 -45.03 -3.97 17.97
C PRO A 3 -44.18 -3.64 19.22
N PRO A 4 -42.85 -3.82 19.17
CA PRO A 4 -41.99 -3.62 20.34
C PRO A 4 -42.09 -2.18 20.85
N LYS A 5 -42.21 -2.03 22.18
CA LYS A 5 -42.35 -0.74 22.85
C LYS A 5 -41.12 0.13 22.55
N GLU A 6 -41.30 1.44 22.37
CA GLU A 6 -40.20 2.34 21.96
C GLU A 6 -38.94 2.22 22.84
N GLY A 7 -39.09 1.96 24.14
CA GLY A 7 -37.98 1.74 25.06
C GLY A 7 -37.12 0.50 24.74
N GLU A 8 -37.73 -0.59 24.27
CA GLU A 8 -37.03 -1.82 23.87
C GLU A 8 -36.25 -1.62 22.56
N ARG A 9 -36.84 -0.84 21.62
CA ARG A 9 -36.18 -0.45 20.37
C ARG A 9 -34.94 0.41 20.63
N ARG A 10 -35.07 1.41 21.51
CA ARG A 10 -33.95 2.29 21.92
C ARG A 10 -32.84 1.50 22.62
N THR A 11 -33.19 0.56 23.49
CA THR A 11 -32.22 -0.30 24.20
C THR A 11 -31.46 -1.21 23.24
N THR A 12 -32.17 -1.87 22.32
CA THR A 12 -31.55 -2.74 21.31
C THR A 12 -30.63 -1.95 20.38
N HIS A 13 -31.07 -0.78 19.92
CA HIS A 13 -30.28 0.11 19.09
C HIS A 13 -28.98 0.53 19.78
N ASN A 14 -29.03 0.91 21.06
CA ASN A 14 -27.85 1.29 21.84
C ASN A 14 -26.83 0.15 21.98
N ILE A 15 -27.29 -1.09 22.14
CA ILE A 15 -26.42 -2.28 22.22
C ILE A 15 -25.68 -2.49 20.89
N ILE A 16 -26.42 -2.39 19.78
CA ILE A 16 -25.85 -2.56 18.43
C ILE A 16 -24.82 -1.46 18.15
N GLU A 17 -25.16 -0.22 18.46
CA GLU A 17 -24.26 0.92 18.27
C GLU A 17 -23.00 0.82 19.13
N LYS A 18 -23.12 0.35 20.38
CA LYS A 18 -21.95 0.09 21.23
C LYS A 18 -21.05 -0.98 20.61
N ARG A 19 -21.62 -2.06 20.08
CA ARG A 19 -20.88 -3.14 19.41
C ARG A 19 -20.15 -2.61 18.16
N TYR A 20 -20.82 -1.81 17.34
CA TYR A 20 -20.21 -1.18 16.17
C TYR A 20 -19.01 -0.30 16.55
N ARG A 21 -19.20 0.60 17.53
CA ARG A 21 -18.12 1.46 18.04
C ARG A 21 -16.93 0.67 18.57
N SER A 22 -17.17 -0.39 19.35
CA SER A 22 -16.11 -1.28 19.83
C SER A 22 -15.35 -1.92 18.66
N SER A 23 -16.05 -2.52 17.70
CA SER A 23 -15.40 -3.19 16.56
C SER A 23 -14.51 -2.27 15.71
N ILE A 24 -14.87 -0.98 15.60
CA ILE A 24 -14.03 0.01 14.92
C ILE A 24 -12.80 0.33 15.77
N ASN A 25 -12.98 0.52 17.08
CA ASN A 25 -11.88 0.84 17.97
C ASN A 25 -10.85 -0.29 18.01
N ASP A 26 -11.31 -1.54 18.06
CA ASP A 26 -10.46 -2.73 18.08
C ASP A 26 -9.56 -2.78 16.83
N LYS A 27 -10.14 -2.54 15.65
CA LYS A 27 -9.39 -2.46 14.39
C LYS A 27 -8.37 -1.32 14.36
N ILE A 28 -8.70 -0.17 14.95
CA ILE A 28 -7.76 0.96 15.04
C ILE A 28 -6.61 0.63 16.00
N ILE A 29 -6.87 -0.10 17.09
CA ILE A 29 -5.84 -0.54 18.02
C ILE A 29 -4.92 -1.57 17.36
N GLU A 30 -5.49 -2.56 16.67
CA GLU A 30 -4.71 -3.54 15.90
C GLU A 30 -3.81 -2.85 14.86
N LEU A 31 -4.37 -1.90 14.11
CA LEU A 31 -3.61 -1.11 13.14
C LEU A 31 -2.46 -0.33 13.78
N LYS A 32 -2.70 0.27 14.96
CA LYS A 32 -1.67 0.94 15.75
C LYS A 32 -0.57 -0.04 16.13
N ASP A 33 -0.92 -1.21 16.66
CA ASP A 33 0.06 -2.21 17.10
C ASP A 33 0.94 -2.70 15.93
N LEU A 34 0.36 -2.91 14.75
CA LEU A 34 1.09 -3.32 13.54
C LEU A 34 2.09 -2.26 13.03
N ILE A 35 1.79 -0.97 13.19
CA ILE A 35 2.59 0.11 12.60
C ILE A 35 3.61 0.69 13.58
N MET A 36 3.28 0.73 14.87
CA MET A 36 4.07 1.45 15.89
C MET A 36 4.31 0.65 17.17
N GLY A 37 3.80 -0.58 17.26
CA GLY A 37 3.94 -1.43 18.44
C GLY A 37 2.90 -1.18 19.52
N THR A 38 2.79 -2.13 20.45
CA THR A 38 1.75 -2.18 21.50
C THR A 38 1.80 -1.00 22.45
N ASP A 39 3.00 -0.53 22.78
CA ASP A 39 3.23 0.51 23.80
C ASP A 39 3.04 1.94 23.26
N ALA A 40 2.81 2.08 21.96
CA ALA A 40 2.64 3.38 21.33
C ALA A 40 1.38 4.08 21.84
N LYS A 41 1.54 5.34 22.26
CA LYS A 41 0.43 6.23 22.65
C LYS A 41 0.10 7.15 21.49
N MET A 42 -0.95 6.83 20.74
CA MET A 42 -1.43 7.65 19.64
C MET A 42 -2.95 7.74 19.59
N HIS A 43 -3.45 8.92 19.24
CA HIS A 43 -4.86 9.15 19.01
C HIS A 43 -5.30 8.62 17.62
N LYS A 44 -6.59 8.33 17.46
CA LYS A 44 -7.12 7.63 16.27
C LYS A 44 -6.71 8.28 14.94
N SER A 45 -6.84 9.59 14.78
CA SER A 45 -6.46 10.27 13.53
C SER A 45 -4.96 10.19 13.24
N GLY A 46 -4.11 10.18 14.26
CA GLY A 46 -2.68 9.96 14.13
C GLY A 46 -2.35 8.55 13.64
N VAL A 47 -3.03 7.54 14.19
CA VAL A 47 -2.90 6.14 13.73
C VAL A 47 -3.29 6.02 12.26
N LEU A 48 -4.43 6.57 11.86
CA LEU A 48 -4.90 6.53 10.48
C LEU A 48 -3.95 7.25 9.52
N ARG A 49 -3.42 8.41 9.90
CA ARG A 49 -2.44 9.14 9.10
C ARG A 49 -1.16 8.32 8.90
N LYS A 50 -0.60 7.79 9.99
CA LYS A 50 0.59 6.93 9.92
C LYS A 50 0.35 5.66 9.11
N ALA A 51 -0.87 5.09 9.15
CA ALA A 51 -1.22 3.95 8.31
C ALA A 51 -1.15 4.26 6.82
N ILE A 52 -1.67 5.42 6.40
CA ILE A 52 -1.59 5.87 5.01
C ILE A 52 -0.13 6.02 4.58
N ASP A 53 0.68 6.68 5.41
CA ASP A 53 2.10 6.90 5.12
C ASP A 53 2.88 5.58 5.08
N TYR A 54 2.56 4.65 5.98
CA TYR A 54 3.21 3.35 6.04
C TYR A 54 2.87 2.46 4.84
N ILE A 55 1.62 2.50 4.34
CA ILE A 55 1.25 1.81 3.09
C ILE A 55 2.08 2.35 1.92
N LYS A 56 2.19 3.67 1.78
CA LYS A 56 3.00 4.30 0.72
C LYS A 56 4.48 3.89 0.83
N TYR A 57 5.02 3.90 2.05
CA TYR A 57 6.37 3.43 2.32
C TYR A 57 6.57 1.96 1.90
N LEU A 58 5.67 1.06 2.31
CA LEU A 58 5.76 -0.36 1.95
C LEU A 58 5.64 -0.59 0.45
N GLN A 59 4.83 0.19 -0.27
CA GLN A 59 4.76 0.13 -1.72
C GLN A 59 6.10 0.49 -2.37
N GLN A 60 6.72 1.60 -1.96
CA GLN A 60 8.02 2.03 -2.47
C GLN A 60 9.15 1.06 -2.10
N ALA A 61 9.19 0.61 -0.84
CA ALA A 61 10.18 -0.36 -0.36
C ALA A 61 10.08 -1.69 -1.13
N ASN A 62 8.86 -2.21 -1.33
CA ASN A 62 8.65 -3.41 -2.12
C ASN A 62 9.01 -3.22 -3.60
N HIS A 63 8.78 -2.04 -4.16
CA HIS A 63 9.21 -1.74 -5.53
C HIS A 63 10.73 -1.80 -5.65
N LYS A 64 11.45 -1.12 -4.74
CA LYS A 64 12.91 -1.13 -4.70
C LYS A 64 13.48 -2.53 -4.50
N LEU A 65 12.96 -3.29 -3.53
CA LEU A 65 13.40 -4.66 -3.27
C LEU A 65 13.20 -5.59 -4.47
N ARG A 66 12.11 -5.41 -5.24
CA ARG A 66 11.89 -6.19 -6.47
C ARG A 66 12.92 -5.85 -7.55
N GLN A 67 13.29 -4.58 -7.71
CA GLN A 67 14.35 -4.17 -8.63
C GLN A 67 15.71 -4.78 -8.22
N GLU A 68 16.07 -4.67 -6.94
CA GLU A 68 17.32 -5.25 -6.42
C GLU A 68 17.34 -6.77 -6.60
N ASN A 69 16.23 -7.46 -6.32
CA ASN A 69 16.11 -8.89 -6.50
C ASN A 69 16.26 -9.31 -7.98
N MET A 70 15.71 -8.53 -8.90
CA MET A 70 15.88 -8.74 -10.34
C MET A 70 17.35 -8.62 -10.76
N VAL A 71 18.04 -7.57 -10.32
CA VAL A 71 19.47 -7.36 -10.62
C VAL A 71 20.32 -8.50 -10.07
N LEU A 72 20.07 -8.92 -8.82
CA LEU A 72 20.79 -10.03 -8.20
C LEU A 72 20.54 -11.36 -8.91
N LYS A 73 19.29 -11.62 -9.36
CA LYS A 73 18.96 -12.81 -10.14
C LYS A 73 19.70 -12.84 -11.48
N LEU A 74 19.74 -11.72 -12.20
CA LEU A 74 20.48 -11.60 -13.47
C LEU A 74 21.99 -11.77 -13.26
N ALA A 75 22.57 -11.15 -12.23
CA ALA A 75 23.98 -11.31 -11.89
C ALA A 75 24.33 -12.76 -11.55
N ASN A 76 23.48 -13.45 -10.78
CA ASN A 76 23.65 -14.86 -10.45
C ASN A 76 23.50 -15.77 -11.68
N GLN A 77 22.56 -15.48 -12.58
CA GLN A 77 22.40 -16.21 -13.84
C GLN A 77 23.65 -16.05 -14.73
N LYS A 78 24.17 -14.82 -14.88
CA LYS A 78 25.41 -14.55 -15.60
C LYS A 78 26.61 -15.31 -15.00
N ASN A 79 26.73 -15.33 -13.68
CA ASN A 79 27.78 -16.09 -13.00
C ASN A 79 27.65 -17.61 -13.19
N LYS A 80 26.43 -18.15 -13.30
CA LYS A 80 26.20 -19.58 -13.59
C LYS A 80 26.54 -19.93 -15.04
N LEU A 81 26.18 -19.07 -16.00
CA LEU A 81 26.58 -19.21 -17.41
C LEU A 81 28.11 -19.18 -17.57
N LEU A 82 28.79 -18.24 -16.89
CA LEU A 82 30.25 -18.17 -16.87
C LEU A 82 30.92 -19.41 -16.24
N LYS A 83 30.19 -20.14 -15.37
CA LYS A 83 30.64 -21.39 -14.76
C LYS A 83 30.21 -22.65 -15.55
N GLY A 84 29.61 -22.49 -16.73
CA GLY A 84 29.26 -23.61 -17.62
C GLY A 84 28.09 -24.48 -17.14
N ILE A 85 27.23 -23.96 -16.25
CA ILE A 85 26.03 -24.68 -15.79
C ILE A 85 24.88 -24.37 -16.76
N ASP A 86 24.35 -25.41 -17.43
CA ASP A 86 23.23 -25.30 -18.38
C ASP A 86 21.95 -24.80 -17.69
N LEU A 87 21.25 -23.88 -18.36
CA LEU A 87 20.28 -22.96 -17.76
C LEU A 87 18.93 -22.95 -18.50
N SER A 88 18.70 -23.90 -19.39
CA SER A 88 17.50 -24.02 -20.23
C SER A 88 16.19 -24.21 -19.42
N SER A 89 16.27 -24.56 -18.13
CA SER A 89 15.10 -24.96 -17.32
C SER A 89 14.52 -23.89 -16.38
N LEU A 90 14.96 -22.63 -16.44
CA LEU A 90 14.55 -21.58 -15.46
C LEU A 90 13.96 -20.31 -16.08
N VAL A 91 13.57 -20.33 -17.36
CA VAL A 91 12.85 -19.21 -17.97
C VAL A 91 11.38 -19.28 -17.53
N ASP A 92 11.10 -18.92 -16.28
CA ASP A 92 9.74 -18.65 -15.82
C ASP A 92 9.31 -17.30 -16.42
N ASN A 93 8.30 -17.35 -17.30
CA ASN A 93 7.76 -16.24 -18.08
C ASN A 93 6.90 -15.27 -17.23
N ASP A 94 7.34 -14.88 -16.03
CA ASP A 94 6.63 -13.92 -15.17
C ASP A 94 7.08 -12.46 -15.38
N ALA A 95 7.71 -12.15 -16.52
CA ALA A 95 8.19 -10.81 -16.85
C ALA A 95 7.09 -9.87 -17.39
N ASP A 96 5.82 -10.29 -17.38
CA ASP A 96 4.74 -9.65 -18.14
C ASP A 96 3.73 -8.82 -17.33
N LEU A 97 3.99 -8.50 -16.05
CA LEU A 97 2.95 -7.87 -15.20
C LEU A 97 3.23 -6.47 -14.61
N LYS A 98 4.33 -5.76 -14.93
CA LYS A 98 4.59 -4.43 -14.31
C LYS A 98 5.23 -3.33 -15.18
N ILE A 99 5.21 -3.45 -16.50
CA ILE A 99 5.63 -2.34 -17.37
C ILE A 99 4.54 -1.24 -17.43
N ASP A 100 3.27 -1.60 -17.23
CA ASP A 100 2.14 -0.64 -17.33
C ASP A 100 2.09 0.42 -16.23
N ASP A 101 2.56 0.13 -15.01
CA ASP A 101 2.52 1.07 -13.88
C ASP A 101 3.63 2.13 -13.95
N PHE A 102 4.69 1.85 -14.72
CA PHE A 102 5.77 2.80 -15.01
C PHE A 102 5.34 3.88 -16.00
N ASN A 103 4.55 3.52 -17.03
CA ASN A 103 4.10 4.47 -18.05
C ASN A 103 3.02 5.43 -17.54
N GLN A 104 2.14 5.01 -16.63
CA GLN A 104 1.09 5.88 -16.09
C GLN A 104 1.62 6.98 -15.16
N ASN A 105 2.70 6.73 -14.41
CA ASN A 105 3.22 7.69 -13.44
C ASN A 105 4.26 8.67 -14.03
N VAL A 106 4.94 8.32 -15.12
CA VAL A 106 5.88 9.23 -15.81
C VAL A 106 5.14 10.36 -16.56
N LEU A 107 3.94 10.11 -17.08
CA LEU A 107 3.15 11.12 -17.80
C LEU A 107 2.65 12.28 -16.91
N LEU A 108 2.47 12.04 -15.60
CA LEU A 108 1.94 13.03 -14.65
C LEU A 108 3.00 13.98 -14.08
N MET A 109 4.29 13.76 -14.37
CA MET A 109 5.40 14.54 -13.83
C MET A 109 6.01 15.55 -14.82
N SER A 110 5.44 15.73 -16.01
CA SER A 110 5.88 16.77 -16.94
C SER A 110 5.39 18.15 -16.46
N PRO A 111 6.27 19.09 -16.10
CA PRO A 111 5.85 20.46 -15.80
C PRO A 111 5.19 21.07 -17.04
N PRO A 112 4.13 21.89 -16.91
CA PRO A 112 3.61 22.64 -18.04
C PRO A 112 4.75 23.51 -18.61
N ALA A 113 4.91 23.47 -19.95
CA ALA A 113 5.91 24.26 -20.64
C ALA A 113 5.80 25.73 -20.19
N SER A 114 6.86 26.24 -19.57
CA SER A 114 6.94 27.63 -19.18
C SER A 114 7.10 28.46 -20.45
N ASP A 115 6.02 29.12 -20.85
CA ASP A 115 6.01 30.03 -21.99
C ASP A 115 7.03 31.15 -21.75
N SER A 116 8.13 31.09 -22.49
CA SER A 116 9.25 32.02 -22.42
C SER A 116 9.30 32.79 -23.73
N GLY A 117 8.46 33.81 -23.84
CA GLY A 117 8.82 35.10 -24.44
C GLY A 117 8.75 35.29 -25.96
N SER A 118 7.92 36.27 -26.33
CA SER A 118 8.29 37.46 -27.13
C SER A 118 8.00 37.49 -28.64
N GLN A 119 7.14 38.45 -29.03
CA GLN A 119 7.41 39.49 -30.05
C GLN A 119 6.25 40.51 -29.98
N ALA A 120 6.42 41.81 -29.70
CA ALA A 120 7.12 42.83 -30.48
C ALA A 120 6.72 42.81 -31.97
N GLY A 121 5.70 43.61 -32.29
CA GLY A 121 5.15 43.85 -33.63
C GLY A 121 3.90 44.71 -33.53
#